data_AF-A0A4W5LIF8-F1
#
_entry.id   AF-A0A4W5LIF8-F1
#
_cell.length_a   1.000
_cell.length_b   1.000
_cell.length_c   1.000
_cell.angle_alpha   90.00
_cell.angle_beta   90.00
_cell.angle_gamma   90.00
#
_symmetry.space_group_name_H-M   'P 1'
#
loop_
_entity.id
_entity.type
_entity.pdbx_description
1 polymer ?
#
loop_
_entity_poly.entity_id
_entity_poly.type
_entity_poly.pdbx_seq_one_letter_code
_entity_poly.pdbx_strand_id
1 'polypeptide(L)'
;MDMNYVFFSVRRLMIVRHLEHVKVEEDSNATFTCELNYVVANVQWLLNNNHLNANTVTRIQNMGTIHSLTIKNLRPQESRVTFKAGLLTESTSLKVKEKPAVFLRSLEDMSGEEEGKVCLQCETSKETVTPVWRK
;
A
#
# COMPACT_ATOMS: atom_id res chain seq x y z
N MET A 1 5.85 -59.48 15.29
CA MET A 1 4.99 -58.28 15.29
C MET A 1 5.67 -57.27 14.40
N ASP A 2 5.33 -57.26 13.10
CA ASP A 2 5.93 -56.32 12.16
C ASP A 2 5.29 -54.95 12.36
N MET A 3 6.07 -54.03 12.92
CA MET A 3 5.71 -52.63 13.03
C MET A 3 5.71 -52.04 11.61
N ASN A 4 4.52 -51.93 11.02
CA ASN A 4 4.31 -51.22 9.77
C ASN A 4 4.61 -49.73 10.00
N TYR A 5 5.82 -49.31 9.66
CA TYR A 5 6.16 -47.91 9.54
C TYR A 5 5.50 -47.36 8.27
N VAL A 6 4.37 -46.67 8.45
CA VAL A 6 3.78 -45.86 7.39
C VAL A 6 4.67 -44.63 7.21
N PHE A 7 5.41 -44.57 6.11
CA PHE A 7 6.11 -43.35 5.70
C PHE A 7 5.06 -42.32 5.26
N PHE A 8 4.67 -41.43 6.16
CA PHE A 8 3.91 -40.24 5.78
C PHE A 8 4.86 -39.27 5.08
N SER A 9 4.76 -39.13 3.76
CA SER A 9 5.43 -38.02 3.07
C SER A 9 4.72 -36.72 3.46
N VAL A 10 5.28 -35.98 4.42
CA VAL A 10 4.78 -34.63 4.73
C VAL A 10 5.11 -33.75 3.52
N ARG A 11 4.09 -33.36 2.76
CA ARG A 11 4.25 -32.47 1.62
C ARG A 11 4.53 -31.05 2.14
N ARG A 12 5.68 -30.50 1.78
CA ARG A 12 6.10 -29.16 2.20
C ARG A 12 5.23 -28.10 1.52
N LEU A 13 4.65 -27.20 2.32
CA LEU A 13 3.99 -26.00 1.80
C LEU A 13 5.07 -25.03 1.29
N MET A 14 4.88 -24.48 0.10
CA MET A 14 5.82 -23.57 -0.54
C MET A 14 5.08 -22.43 -1.23
N ILE A 15 5.72 -21.27 -1.28
CA ILE A 15 5.33 -20.17 -2.17
C ILE A 15 5.91 -20.47 -3.54
N VAL A 16 5.04 -20.64 -4.54
CA VAL A 16 5.41 -20.94 -5.94
C VAL A 16 5.38 -19.69 -6.82
N ARG A 17 4.64 -18.66 -6.40
CA ARG A 17 4.75 -17.29 -6.94
C ARG A 17 4.91 -16.31 -5.79
N HIS A 18 6.09 -15.71 -5.72
CA HIS A 18 6.51 -14.81 -4.66
C HIS A 18 5.80 -13.46 -4.73
N LEU A 19 5.71 -12.78 -3.59
CA LEU A 19 5.30 -11.38 -3.51
C LEU A 19 6.28 -10.47 -4.27
N GLU A 20 5.74 -9.48 -4.96
CA GLU A 20 6.53 -8.42 -5.59
C GLU A 20 6.43 -7.12 -4.79
N HIS A 21 7.44 -6.25 -4.94
CA HIS A 21 7.39 -4.91 -4.37
C HIS A 21 6.42 -4.05 -5.19
N VAL A 22 5.67 -3.18 -4.52
CA VAL A 22 4.68 -2.34 -5.17
C VAL A 22 5.02 -0.87 -4.94
N LYS A 23 5.05 -0.12 -6.02
CA LYS A 23 5.27 1.32 -6.03
C LYS A 23 4.13 2.01 -6.77
N VAL A 24 3.40 2.85 -6.05
CA VAL A 24 2.23 3.56 -6.58
C VAL A 24 2.23 5.01 -6.11
N GLU A 25 1.30 5.82 -6.61
CA GLU A 25 1.11 7.20 -6.15
C GLU A 25 0.01 7.28 -5.09
N GLU A 26 -0.05 8.38 -4.34
CA GLU A 26 -1.14 8.63 -3.42
C GLU A 26 -2.52 8.63 -4.12
N ASP A 27 -3.55 8.32 -3.34
CA ASP A 27 -4.95 8.11 -3.74
C ASP A 27 -5.19 6.90 -4.66
N SER A 28 -4.13 6.15 -5.00
CA SER A 28 -4.25 4.89 -5.73
C SER A 28 -4.42 3.68 -4.80
N ASN A 29 -4.59 2.50 -5.40
CA ASN A 29 -4.66 1.22 -4.68
C ASN A 29 -3.40 0.40 -4.96
N ALA A 30 -2.94 -0.38 -3.98
CA ALA A 30 -1.88 -1.37 -4.16
C ALA A 30 -2.46 -2.78 -4.03
N THR A 31 -2.04 -3.69 -4.92
CA THR A 31 -2.41 -5.11 -4.83
C THR A 31 -1.16 -5.97 -4.73
N PHE A 32 -1.15 -6.86 -3.74
CA PHE A 32 -0.14 -7.88 -3.51
C PHE A 32 -0.74 -9.24 -3.78
N THR A 33 -0.02 -10.10 -4.49
CA THR A 33 -0.48 -11.46 -4.77
C THR A 33 0.66 -12.44 -4.60
N CYS A 34 0.40 -13.56 -3.95
CA CYS A 34 1.28 -14.72 -3.94
C CYS A 34 0.48 -15.97 -4.31
N GLU A 35 1.20 -17.05 -4.62
CA GLU A 35 0.60 -18.35 -4.92
C GLU A 35 1.32 -19.44 -4.14
N LEU A 36 0.54 -20.36 -3.57
CA LEU A 36 1.04 -21.53 -2.83
C LEU A 36 0.91 -22.80 -3.67
N ASN A 37 1.70 -23.82 -3.34
CA ASN A 37 1.56 -25.14 -3.99
C ASN A 37 0.31 -25.94 -3.56
N TYR A 38 -0.39 -25.52 -2.49
CA TYR A 38 -1.63 -26.12 -2.01
C TYR A 38 -2.63 -25.06 -1.56
N VAL A 39 -3.92 -25.40 -1.60
CA VAL A 39 -4.99 -24.54 -1.08
C VAL A 39 -4.87 -24.44 0.44
N VAL A 40 -4.76 -23.22 0.95
CA VAL A 40 -4.68 -22.94 2.39
C VAL A 40 -5.75 -21.92 2.77
N ALA A 41 -6.68 -22.31 3.65
CA ALA A 41 -7.75 -21.41 4.08
C ALA A 41 -7.25 -20.31 5.05
N ASN A 42 -6.37 -20.68 5.97
CA ASN A 42 -5.91 -19.81 7.05
C ASN A 42 -4.60 -19.13 6.67
N VAL A 43 -4.72 -17.97 6.01
CA VAL A 43 -3.61 -17.08 5.69
C VAL A 43 -3.75 -15.76 6.45
N GLN A 44 -2.63 -15.07 6.66
CA GLN A 44 -2.61 -13.77 7.32
C GLN A 44 -1.87 -12.76 6.47
N TRP A 45 -2.38 -11.53 6.49
CA TRP A 45 -1.71 -10.37 5.93
C TRP A 45 -1.40 -9.38 7.04
N LEU A 46 -0.20 -8.79 6.99
CA LEU A 46 0.22 -7.78 7.93
C LEU A 46 0.76 -6.56 7.19
N LEU A 47 0.48 -5.37 7.72
CA LEU A 47 1.09 -4.10 7.33
C LEU A 47 1.89 -3.56 8.51
N ASN A 48 3.21 -3.43 8.35
CA ASN A 48 4.12 -3.03 9.44
C ASN A 48 3.91 -3.85 10.72
N ASN A 49 3.78 -5.17 10.57
CA ASN A 49 3.51 -6.15 11.63
C ASN A 49 2.11 -6.06 12.30
N ASN A 50 1.21 -5.21 11.82
CA ASN A 50 -0.18 -5.18 12.28
C ASN A 50 -1.06 -6.06 11.40
N HIS A 51 -1.88 -6.90 12.02
CA HIS A 51 -2.81 -7.77 11.30
C HIS A 51 -3.84 -6.95 10.51
N LEU A 52 -4.00 -7.32 9.24
CA LEU A 52 -5.03 -6.76 8.38
C LEU A 52 -6.26 -7.67 8.35
N ASN A 53 -7.43 -7.06 8.53
CA ASN A 53 -8.72 -7.69 8.32
C ASN A 53 -9.39 -7.06 7.09
N ALA A 54 -10.27 -7.81 6.43
CA ALA A 54 -11.11 -7.25 5.38
C ALA A 54 -12.02 -6.17 5.95
N ASN A 55 -12.05 -5.00 5.30
CA ASN A 55 -12.87 -3.86 5.67
C ASN A 55 -13.09 -2.96 4.43
N THR A 56 -13.51 -1.71 4.63
CA THR A 56 -13.76 -0.76 3.52
C THR A 56 -12.50 -0.41 2.73
N VAL A 57 -11.36 -0.30 3.40
CA VAL A 57 -10.06 0.10 2.82
C VAL A 57 -9.18 -1.08 2.42
N THR A 58 -9.40 -2.25 3.01
CA THR A 58 -8.59 -3.45 2.80
C THR A 58 -9.46 -4.58 2.28
N ARG A 59 -9.10 -5.14 1.12
CA ARG A 59 -9.75 -6.31 0.53
C ARG A 59 -8.77 -7.49 0.55
N ILE A 60 -9.22 -8.63 1.08
CA ILE A 60 -8.46 -9.88 1.10
C ILE A 60 -9.23 -10.91 0.30
N GLN A 61 -8.56 -11.62 -0.61
CA GLN A 61 -9.16 -12.63 -1.49
C GLN A 61 -8.30 -13.89 -1.52
N ASN A 62 -8.96 -15.05 -1.44
CA ASN A 62 -8.35 -16.36 -1.57
C ASN A 62 -9.08 -17.11 -2.69
N MET A 63 -8.37 -17.44 -3.77
CA MET A 63 -8.90 -18.15 -4.93
C MET A 63 -8.04 -19.39 -5.19
N GLY A 64 -8.45 -20.53 -4.61
CA GLY A 64 -7.66 -21.76 -4.64
C GLY A 64 -6.29 -21.56 -3.98
N THR A 65 -5.23 -21.65 -4.77
CA THR A 65 -3.83 -21.46 -4.34
C THR A 65 -3.37 -20.01 -4.36
N ILE A 66 -4.16 -19.10 -4.92
CA ILE A 66 -3.81 -17.69 -5.11
C ILE A 66 -4.39 -16.86 -3.96
N HIS A 67 -3.53 -16.06 -3.33
CA HIS A 67 -3.89 -15.16 -2.24
C HIS A 67 -3.56 -13.73 -2.61
N SER A 68 -4.53 -12.83 -2.47
CA SER A 68 -4.39 -11.42 -2.82
C SER A 68 -4.84 -10.50 -1.69
N LEU A 69 -4.11 -9.39 -1.54
CA LEU A 69 -4.41 -8.27 -0.66
C LEU A 69 -4.44 -7.00 -1.50
N THR A 70 -5.54 -6.25 -1.43
CA THR A 70 -5.64 -4.90 -1.99
C THR A 70 -5.85 -3.88 -0.88
N ILE A 71 -5.01 -2.85 -0.82
CA ILE A 71 -5.15 -1.69 0.08
C ILE A 71 -5.53 -0.49 -0.78
N LYS A 72 -6.63 0.19 -0.41
CA LYS A 72 -7.22 1.28 -1.20
C LYS A 72 -6.84 2.66 -0.69
N ASN A 73 -6.96 3.66 -1.57
CA ASN A 73 -6.87 5.09 -1.25
C ASN A 73 -5.63 5.43 -0.41
N LEU A 74 -4.47 5.03 -0.91
CA LEU A 74 -3.23 5.07 -0.17
C LEU A 74 -2.74 6.51 0.06
N ARG A 75 -2.19 6.76 1.24
CA ARG A 75 -1.47 8.00 1.58
C ARG A 75 0.04 7.80 1.40
N PRO A 76 0.83 8.89 1.21
CA PRO A 76 2.27 8.80 1.13
C PRO A 76 2.88 8.03 2.31
N GLN A 77 3.59 6.95 2.02
CA GLN A 77 4.18 6.07 3.03
C GLN A 77 5.20 5.13 2.41
N GLU A 78 6.09 4.61 3.25
CA GLU A 78 6.84 3.38 2.98
C GLU A 78 6.47 2.36 4.05
N SER A 79 6.12 1.14 3.64
CA SER A 79 5.63 0.12 4.56
C SER A 79 6.05 -1.28 4.14
N ARG A 80 6.10 -2.20 5.10
CA ARG A 80 6.33 -3.63 4.87
C ARG A 80 5.00 -4.35 4.84
N VAL A 81 4.77 -5.13 3.78
CA VAL A 81 3.65 -6.06 3.66
C VAL A 81 4.16 -7.47 3.90
N THR A 82 3.50 -8.23 4.77
CA THR A 82 3.88 -9.60 5.10
C THR A 82 2.70 -10.53 4.86
N PHE A 83 2.95 -11.63 4.14
CA PHE A 83 2.05 -12.76 4.00
C PHE A 83 2.51 -13.91 4.91
N LYS A 84 1.56 -14.58 5.57
CA LYS A 84 1.83 -15.78 6.37
C LYS A 84 0.83 -16.90 6.07
N ALA A 85 1.35 -18.13 5.99
CA ALA A 85 0.55 -19.35 5.85
C ALA A 85 1.22 -20.51 6.61
N GLY A 86 0.68 -20.87 7.77
CA GLY A 86 1.34 -21.84 8.67
C GLY A 86 2.73 -21.34 9.09
N LEU A 87 3.78 -22.09 8.74
CA LEU A 87 5.18 -21.72 9.00
C LEU A 87 5.79 -20.83 7.90
N LEU A 88 5.11 -20.63 6.78
CA LEU A 88 5.60 -19.75 5.73
C LEU A 88 5.39 -18.29 6.12
N THR A 89 6.40 -17.47 5.88
CA THR A 89 6.35 -16.02 5.99
C THR A 89 7.14 -15.42 4.84
N GLU A 90 6.53 -14.50 4.11
CA GLU A 90 7.21 -13.72 3.07
C GLU A 90 6.86 -12.25 3.25
N SER A 91 7.81 -11.36 2.97
CA SER A 91 7.62 -9.92 3.09
C SER A 91 8.13 -9.18 1.87
N THR A 92 7.46 -8.09 1.54
CA THR A 92 7.80 -7.17 0.45
C THR A 92 7.56 -5.72 0.89
N SER A 93 7.95 -4.75 0.06
CA SER A 93 7.74 -3.33 0.32
C SER A 93 6.58 -2.74 -0.47
N LEU A 94 5.89 -1.79 0.18
CA LEU A 94 4.94 -0.87 -0.40
C LEU A 94 5.55 0.53 -0.35
N LYS A 95 5.69 1.19 -1.49
CA LYS A 95 6.07 2.60 -1.59
C LYS A 95 4.96 3.42 -2.24
N VAL A 96 4.42 4.37 -1.50
CA VAL A 96 3.39 5.29 -2.00
C VAL A 96 4.04 6.66 -2.15
N LYS A 97 4.18 7.09 -3.40
CA LYS A 97 4.75 8.38 -3.76
C LYS A 97 3.72 9.48 -3.59
N GLU A 98 4.13 10.55 -2.95
CA GLU A 98 3.38 11.78 -2.89
C GLU A 98 3.34 12.46 -4.27
N LYS A 99 2.17 12.98 -4.70
CA LYS A 99 2.07 13.80 -5.92
C LYS A 99 2.60 15.21 -5.65
N PRO A 100 3.12 15.92 -6.65
CA PRO A 100 3.48 17.33 -6.48
C PRO A 100 2.27 18.16 -6.03
N ALA A 101 2.48 19.12 -5.14
CA ALA A 101 1.48 20.17 -4.93
C ALA A 101 1.41 21.05 -6.18
N VAL A 102 0.19 21.43 -6.55
CA VAL A 102 -0.07 22.36 -7.65
C VAL A 102 -0.80 23.59 -7.10
N PHE A 103 -0.67 24.73 -7.77
CA PHE A 103 -1.54 25.86 -7.48
C PHE A 103 -2.93 25.56 -8.06
N LEU A 104 -3.94 25.55 -7.20
CA LEU A 104 -5.34 25.56 -7.62
C LEU A 104 -5.74 26.96 -8.08
N ARG A 105 -5.21 27.98 -7.40
CA ARG A 105 -5.27 29.38 -7.81
C ARG A 105 -3.87 29.97 -7.83
N SER A 106 -3.40 30.29 -9.02
CA SER A 106 -2.13 30.97 -9.22
C SER A 106 -2.20 32.42 -8.73
N LEU A 107 -1.02 33.02 -8.57
CA LEU A 107 -0.95 34.45 -8.35
C LEU A 107 -1.45 35.18 -9.60
N GLU A 108 -2.34 36.14 -9.40
CA GLU A 108 -2.83 37.03 -10.44
C GLU A 108 -2.18 38.41 -10.26
N ASP A 109 -1.89 39.09 -11.38
CA ASP A 109 -1.41 40.47 -11.36
C ASP A 109 -2.48 41.36 -10.74
N MET A 110 -2.05 42.27 -9.86
CA MET A 110 -2.94 43.24 -9.23
C MET A 110 -2.37 44.65 -9.33
N SER A 111 -3.23 45.60 -9.70
CA SER A 111 -2.95 47.03 -9.62
C SER A 111 -3.58 47.61 -8.35
N GLY A 112 -2.86 48.51 -7.69
CA GLY A 112 -3.36 49.27 -6.54
C GLY A 112 -3.01 50.75 -6.69
N GLU A 113 -3.72 51.59 -5.96
CA GLU A 113 -3.44 53.02 -5.89
C GLU A 113 -2.17 53.30 -5.09
N GLU A 114 -1.53 54.45 -5.35
CA GLU A 114 -0.43 54.95 -4.54
C GLU A 114 -0.91 55.14 -3.09
N GLU A 115 -0.09 54.70 -2.12
CA GLU A 115 -0.45 54.58 -0.69
C GLU A 115 -1.59 53.58 -0.36
N GLY A 116 -2.13 52.86 -1.35
CA GLY A 116 -3.10 51.80 -1.17
C GLY A 116 -2.50 50.47 -0.69
N LYS A 117 -3.36 49.56 -0.24
CA LYS A 117 -2.98 48.18 0.13
C LYS A 117 -3.44 47.20 -0.94
N VAL A 118 -2.54 46.33 -1.38
CA VAL A 118 -2.86 45.17 -2.20
C VAL A 118 -2.73 43.89 -1.38
N CYS A 119 -3.64 42.92 -1.62
CA CYS A 119 -3.60 41.61 -1.00
C CYS A 119 -3.38 40.55 -2.08
N LEU A 120 -2.18 39.98 -2.13
CA LEU A 120 -1.87 38.88 -3.02
C LEU A 120 -2.34 37.55 -2.39
N GLN A 121 -2.95 36.69 -3.19
CA GLN A 121 -3.48 35.41 -2.74
C GLN A 121 -3.17 34.30 -3.75
N CYS A 122 -2.99 33.09 -3.26
CA CYS A 122 -2.89 31.88 -4.04
C CYS A 122 -3.50 30.72 -3.25
N GLU A 123 -3.88 29.65 -3.95
CA GLU A 123 -4.43 28.44 -3.34
C GLU A 123 -3.65 27.25 -3.87
N THR A 124 -3.31 26.30 -3.00
CA THR A 124 -2.53 25.10 -3.34
C THR A 124 -3.35 23.85 -3.14
N SER A 125 -3.00 22.78 -3.87
CA SER A 125 -3.72 21.51 -3.82
C SER A 125 -3.45 20.69 -2.55
N LYS A 126 -2.54 21.15 -1.68
CA LYS A 126 -2.10 20.45 -0.49
C LYS A 126 -1.93 21.42 0.67
N GLU A 127 -2.68 21.17 1.74
CA GLU A 127 -2.63 21.96 2.97
C GLU A 127 -1.27 21.89 3.68
N THR A 128 -0.50 20.82 3.45
CA THR A 128 0.83 20.63 4.02
C THR A 128 1.90 21.52 3.37
N VAL A 129 1.58 22.21 2.28
CA VAL A 129 2.54 23.03 1.53
C VAL A 129 2.34 24.51 1.83
N THR A 130 3.38 25.14 2.38
CA THR A 130 3.43 26.59 2.61
C THR A 130 3.96 27.32 1.37
N PRO A 131 3.19 28.24 0.76
CA PRO A 131 3.67 29.03 -0.36
C PRO A 131 4.79 29.98 0.06
N VAL A 132 5.80 30.12 -0.79
CA VAL A 132 6.93 31.04 -0.58
C VAL A 132 6.73 32.27 -1.46
N TRP A 133 6.63 33.43 -0.82
CA TRP A 133 6.49 34.73 -1.49
C TRP A 133 7.85 35.34 -1.80
N ARG A 134 8.04 35.83 -3.02
CA ARG A 134 9.26 36.51 -3.46
C ARG A 134 8.88 37.79 -4.20
N LYS A 135 9.61 38.87 -3.91
CA LYS A 135 9.50 40.16 -4.61
C LYS A 135 10.36 40.16 -5.87
#